data_AF-A0A1F4TLJ4-F1
#
_entry.id   AF-A0A1F4TLJ4-F1
#
_cell.length_a   1.000
_cell.length_b   1.000
_cell.length_c   1.000
_cell.angle_alpha   90.00
_cell.angle_beta   90.00
_cell.angle_gamma   90.00
#
_symmetry.space_group_name_H-M   'P 1'
#
loop_
_entity.id
_entity.type
_entity.pdbx_description
1 polymer ?
#
loop_
_entity_poly.entity_id
_entity_poly.type
_entity_poly.pdbx_seq_one_letter_code
_entity_poly.pdbx_strand_id
1 'polypeptide(L)'
;MKKQFRRAVFILVILVILAGIHLSIYTQNISLKYKLSGVKIKLAEIVSQRRLLDSQVAKKENLAYVEKVAKEKLAMVYPKKINYIETAKDSADPSD
;
A
#
# COMPACT_ATOMS: atom_id res chain seq x y z
N MET A 1 -33.62 52.25 27.51
CA MET A 1 -32.19 51.86 27.36
C MET A 1 -31.88 50.39 27.65
N LYS A 2 -32.35 49.76 28.74
CA LYS A 2 -31.99 48.37 29.11
C LYS A 2 -32.30 47.28 28.05
N LYS A 3 -33.41 47.40 27.29
CA LYS A 3 -33.80 46.42 26.25
C LYS A 3 -32.86 46.44 25.03
N GLN A 4 -32.36 47.61 24.64
CA GLN A 4 -31.44 47.72 23.50
C GLN A 4 -30.05 47.18 23.86
N PHE A 5 -29.60 47.43 25.10
CA PHE A 5 -28.37 46.85 25.62
C PHE A 5 -28.43 45.31 25.67
N ARG A 6 -29.54 44.74 26.16
CA ARG A 6 -29.74 43.27 26.15
C ARG A 6 -29.71 42.68 24.74
N ARG A 7 -30.29 43.37 23.75
CA ARG A 7 -30.23 42.94 22.33
C ARG A 7 -28.80 43.01 21.78
N ALA A 8 -28.06 44.08 22.06
CA ALA A 8 -26.67 44.22 21.64
C ALA A 8 -25.77 43.10 22.23
N VAL A 9 -25.94 42.81 23.53
CA VAL A 9 -25.22 41.70 24.19
C VAL A 9 -25.59 40.35 23.56
N PHE A 10 -26.87 40.13 23.24
CA PHE A 10 -27.31 38.89 22.60
C PHE A 10 -26.69 38.69 21.21
N ILE A 11 -26.64 39.76 20.39
CA ILE A 11 -26.00 39.73 19.07
C ILE A 11 -24.49 39.46 19.21
N LEU A 12 -23.85 40.06 20.22
CA LEU A 12 -22.42 39.86 20.48
C LEU A 12 -22.12 38.41 20.88
N VAL A 13 -22.97 37.79 21.70
CA VAL A 13 -22.86 36.37 22.05
C VAL A 13 -22.99 35.49 20.80
N ILE A 14 -23.93 35.78 19.91
CA ILE A 14 -24.09 35.04 18.65
C ILE A 14 -22.82 35.13 17.79
N LEU A 15 -22.24 36.33 17.67
CA LEU A 15 -21.00 36.52 16.90
C LEU A 15 -19.83 35.74 17.48
N VAL A 16 -19.70 35.70 18.81
CA VAL A 16 -18.66 34.91 19.48
C VAL A 16 -18.83 33.42 19.22
N ILE A 17 -20.07 32.91 19.29
CA ILE A 17 -20.38 31.51 18.97
C ILE A 17 -20.03 31.21 17.51
N LEU A 18 -20.42 32.10 16.58
CA LEU A 18 -20.13 31.94 15.16
C LEU A 18 -18.62 31.91 14.88
N ALA A 19 -17.86 32.81 15.52
CA ALA A 19 -16.41 32.85 15.41
C ALA A 19 -15.77 31.57 15.95
N GLY A 20 -16.26 31.04 17.08
CA GLY A 20 -15.79 29.78 17.65
C GLY A 20 -16.04 28.58 16.72
N ILE A 21 -17.24 28.50 16.12
CA ILE A 21 -17.58 27.44 15.14
C ILE A 21 -16.68 27.55 13.92
N HIS A 22 -16.51 28.75 13.36
CA HIS A 22 -15.68 28.99 12.20
C HIS A 22 -14.23 28.56 12.44
N LEU A 23 -13.67 28.92 13.60
CA LEU A 23 -12.31 28.53 13.98
C LEU A 23 -12.18 27.01 14.13
N SER A 24 -13.14 26.36 14.81
CA SER A 24 -13.15 24.90 14.98
C SER A 24 -13.14 24.15 13.64
N ILE A 25 -14.00 24.55 12.69
CA ILE A 25 -14.05 23.95 11.36
C ILE A 25 -12.72 24.16 10.61
N TYR A 26 -12.14 25.36 10.71
CA TYR A 26 -10.88 25.68 10.04
C TYR A 26 -9.72 24.84 10.59
N THR A 27 -9.61 24.71 11.91
CA THR A 27 -8.58 23.89 12.56
C THR A 27 -8.73 22.41 12.21
N GLN A 28 -9.95 21.89 12.17
CA GLN A 28 -10.20 20.50 11.76
C GLN A 28 -9.78 20.27 10.30
N ASN A 29 -10.10 21.20 9.40
CA ASN A 29 -9.74 21.10 7.98
C ASN A 29 -8.21 21.11 7.78
N ILE A 30 -7.49 21.98 8.50
CA ILE A 30 -6.01 21.97 8.48
C ILE A 30 -5.47 20.65 9.01
N SER A 31 -5.94 20.18 10.17
CA SER A 31 -5.51 18.90 10.74
C SER A 31 -5.71 17.74 9.77
N LEU A 32 -6.86 17.71 9.07
CA LEU A 32 -7.20 16.69 8.10
C LEU A 32 -6.25 16.72 6.90
N LYS A 33 -5.92 17.91 6.37
CA LYS A 33 -4.95 18.07 5.29
C LYS A 33 -3.57 17.54 5.68
N TYR A 34 -3.09 17.86 6.89
CA TYR A 34 -1.80 17.35 7.37
C TYR A 34 -1.80 15.83 7.53
N LYS A 35 -2.86 15.25 8.11
CA LYS A 35 -3.00 13.79 8.22
C LYS A 35 -2.98 13.14 6.84
N LEU A 36 -3.70 13.70 5.88
CA LEU A 36 -3.80 13.16 4.52
C LEU A 36 -2.45 13.23 3.78
N SER A 37 -1.70 14.33 3.92
CA SER A 37 -0.34 14.44 3.40
C SER A 37 0.61 13.44 4.08
N GLY A 38 0.53 13.28 5.40
CA GLY A 38 1.33 12.29 6.13
C GLY A 38 1.05 10.85 5.69
N VAL A 39 -0.22 10.51 5.46
CA VAL A 39 -0.62 9.20 4.92
C VAL A 39 -0.09 8.99 3.50
N LYS A 40 -0.15 10.00 2.63
CA LYS A 40 0.41 9.94 1.27
C LYS A 40 1.91 9.70 1.27
N ILE A 41 2.65 10.37 2.16
CA ILE A 41 4.09 10.18 2.31
C ILE A 41 4.39 8.74 2.75
N LYS A 42 3.70 8.24 3.78
CA LYS A 42 3.85 6.85 4.24
C LYS A 42 3.53 5.83 3.14
N LEU A 43 2.50 6.08 2.34
CA LEU A 43 2.17 5.22 1.22
C LEU A 43 3.30 5.18 0.18
N ALA A 44 3.86 6.34 -0.18
CA ALA A 44 4.98 6.42 -1.11
C ALA A 44 6.22 5.69 -0.58
N GLU A 45 6.50 5.81 0.72
CA GLU A 45 7.60 5.09 1.38
C GLU A 45 7.40 3.57 1.31
N ILE A 46 6.20 3.07 1.64
CA ILE A 46 5.87 1.64 1.57
C ILE A 46 6.01 1.12 0.14
N VAL A 47 5.53 1.87 -0.86
CA VAL A 47 5.65 1.48 -2.27
C VAL A 47 7.12 1.41 -2.71
N SER A 48 7.93 2.38 -2.28
CA SER A 48 9.37 2.38 -2.54
C SER A 48 10.06 1.16 -1.91
N GLN A 49 9.76 0.87 -0.63
CA GLN A 49 10.29 -0.30 0.07
C GLN A 49 9.88 -1.61 -0.60
N ARG A 50 8.61 -1.75 -1.03
CA ARG A 50 8.14 -2.90 -1.78
C ARG A 50 8.94 -3.07 -3.07
N ARG A 51 9.15 -2.00 -3.83
CA ARG A 51 9.91 -2.04 -5.09
C ARG A 51 11.38 -2.45 -4.87
N LEU A 52 11.99 -1.99 -3.77
CA LEU A 52 13.34 -2.41 -3.37
C LEU A 52 13.38 -3.90 -2.99
N LEU A 53 12.35 -4.39 -2.29
CA LEU A 53 12.22 -5.81 -1.96
C LEU A 53 12.02 -6.65 -3.22
N ASP A 54 11.13 -6.26 -4.11
CA ASP A 54 10.87 -6.93 -5.39
C ASP A 54 12.15 -7.02 -6.22
N SER A 55 12.96 -5.95 -6.26
CA SER A 55 14.27 -5.95 -6.91
C SER A 55 15.26 -6.93 -6.27
N GLN A 56 15.28 -7.00 -4.94
CA GLN A 56 16.13 -7.96 -4.22
C GLN A 56 15.69 -9.41 -4.43
N VAL A 57 14.38 -9.66 -4.45
CA VAL A 57 13.80 -10.97 -4.76
C VAL A 57 14.14 -11.35 -6.19
N ALA A 58 13.91 -10.48 -7.17
CA ALA A 58 14.29 -10.71 -8.56
C ALA A 58 15.80 -10.99 -8.73
N LYS A 59 16.66 -10.34 -7.94
CA LYS A 59 18.11 -10.62 -7.94
C LYS A 59 18.43 -11.99 -7.36
N LYS A 60 17.69 -12.47 -6.36
CA LYS A 60 17.85 -13.81 -5.75
C LYS A 60 17.22 -14.93 -6.57
N GLU A 61 16.10 -14.66 -7.23
CA GLU A 61 15.39 -15.58 -8.11
C GLU A 61 15.94 -15.58 -9.54
N ASN A 62 16.91 -14.71 -9.84
CA ASN A 62 17.62 -14.73 -11.11
C ASN A 62 18.19 -16.14 -11.35
N LEU A 63 17.71 -16.80 -12.40
CA LEU A 63 18.10 -18.16 -12.81
C LEU A 63 19.62 -18.36 -12.82
N ALA A 64 20.39 -17.36 -13.26
CA ALA A 64 21.85 -17.43 -13.26
C ALA A 64 22.45 -17.48 -11.85
N TYR A 65 21.84 -16.79 -10.89
CA TYR A 65 22.24 -16.85 -9.48
C TYR A 65 21.82 -18.17 -8.84
N VAL A 66 20.60 -18.64 -9.11
CA VAL A 66 20.10 -19.94 -8.62
C VAL A 66 20.97 -21.09 -9.14
N GLU A 67 21.29 -21.08 -10.44
CA GLU A 67 22.15 -22.08 -11.07
C GLU A 67 23.58 -22.03 -10.52
N LYS A 68 24.14 -20.83 -10.30
CA LYS A 68 25.44 -20.66 -9.66
C LYS A 68 25.46 -21.26 -8.25
N VAL A 69 24.46 -20.95 -7.42
CA VAL A 69 24.38 -21.47 -6.05
C VAL A 69 24.15 -22.97 -6.02
N ALA A 70 23.30 -23.51 -6.90
CA ALA A 70 23.07 -24.95 -7.01
C ALA A 70 24.34 -25.70 -7.44
N LYS A 71 25.12 -25.12 -8.36
CA LYS A 71 26.38 -25.70 -8.81
C LYS A 71 27.48 -25.61 -7.74
N GLU A 72 27.61 -24.49 -7.04
CA GLU A 72 28.65 -24.27 -6.03
C GLU A 72 28.37 -24.98 -4.70
N LYS A 73 27.11 -25.02 -4.24
CA LYS A 73 26.77 -25.58 -2.91
C LYS A 73 26.24 -27.01 -2.96
N LEU A 74 25.60 -27.41 -4.05
CA LEU A 74 24.92 -28.71 -4.16
C LEU A 74 25.57 -29.62 -5.22
N ALA A 75 26.65 -29.15 -5.88
CA ALA A 75 27.30 -29.82 -7.02
C ALA A 75 26.30 -30.24 -8.12
N MET A 76 25.17 -29.55 -8.22
CA MET A 76 24.12 -29.86 -9.18
C MET A 76 24.49 -29.31 -10.56
N VAL A 77 24.29 -30.13 -11.59
CA VAL A 77 24.49 -29.74 -12.99
C VAL A 77 23.12 -29.72 -13.66
N TYR A 78 22.75 -28.58 -14.23
CA TYR A 78 21.47 -28.44 -14.92
C TYR A 78 21.46 -29.31 -16.19
N PRO A 79 20.50 -30.23 -16.36
CA PRO A 79 20.47 -31.13 -17.51
C PRO A 79 20.15 -30.35 -18.79
N LYS A 80 21.00 -30.47 -19.82
CA LYS A 80 20.82 -29.81 -21.13
C LYS A 80 19.63 -30.33 -21.94
N LYS A 81 19.09 -31.50 -21.59
CA LYS A 81 17.92 -32.10 -22.22
C LYS A 81 17.02 -32.65 -21.13
N ILE A 82 15.79 -32.16 -21.08
CA ILE A 82 14.73 -32.70 -20.23
C ILE A 82 13.80 -33.47 -21.16
N ASN A 83 13.86 -34.81 -21.09
CA ASN A 83 12.91 -35.66 -21.78
C ASN A 83 11.73 -35.88 -20.84
N TYR A 84 10.59 -35.28 -21.17
CA TYR A 84 9.33 -35.56 -20.49
C TYR A 84 8.83 -36.91 -20.98
N ILE A 85 8.77 -37.89 -20.08
CA ILE A 85 8.05 -39.14 -20.35
C ILE A 85 6.59 -38.84 -20.00
N GLU A 86 5.79 -38.52 -21.00
CA GLU A 86 4.34 -38.51 -20.85
C GLU A 86 3.90 -39.94 -20.53
N THR A 87 3.65 -40.18 -19.25
CA THR A 87 3.10 -41.46 -18.81
C THR A 87 1.64 -41.44 -19.22
N ALA A 88 1.34 -42.00 -20.39
CA ALA A 88 -0.03 -42.26 -20.81
C ALA A 88 -0.67 -43.15 -19.75
N LYS A 89 -1.49 -42.54 -18.89
CA LYS A 89 -2.42 -43.25 -18.04
C LYS A 89 -3.81 -42.76 -18.42
N ASP A 90 -4.61 -43.72 -18.85
CA ASP A 90 -6.06 -43.69 -19.05
C ASP A 90 -6.59 -43.14 -20.38
N SER A 91 -6.53 -43.99 -21.42
CA SER A 91 -7.70 -44.20 -22.28
C SER A 91 -7.68 -45.64 -22.81
N ALA A 92 -8.03 -46.58 -21.92
CA ALA A 92 -8.75 -47.75 -22.34
C ALA A 92 -10.17 -47.31 -22.69
N ASP A 93 -10.52 -47.36 -23.98
CA ASP A 93 -11.90 -47.55 -24.41
C ASP A 93 -11.90 -48.72 -25.40
N PRO A 94 -12.45 -49.89 -25.02
CA PRO A 94 -12.67 -51.00 -25.93
C PRO A 94 -14.06 -50.82 -26.58
N SER A 95 -14.14 -50.07 -27.67
CA SER A 95 -15.36 -49.96 -28.46
C SER A 95 -15.05 -49.72 -29.94
N ASP A 96 -15.64 -50.59 -30.77
CA ASP A 96 -15.66 -50.69 -32.24
C ASP A 96 -14.51 -51.41 -32.97
#